data_AF-A0A4Q4Z1I7-F1
#
_entry.id   AF-A0A4Q4Z1I7-F1
#
_cell.length_a   1.000
_cell.length_b   1.000
_cell.length_c   1.000
_cell.angle_alpha   90.00
_cell.angle_beta   90.00
_cell.angle_gamma   90.00
#
_symmetry.space_group_name_H-M   'P 1'
#
loop_
_entity.id
_entity.type
_entity.pdbx_description
1 polymer ?
#
loop_
_entity_poly.entity_id
_entity_poly.type
_entity_poly.pdbx_seq_one_letter_code
_entity_poly.pdbx_strand_id
1 'polypeptide(L)'
;MVVSMTNEAGAGDFLADFEKHCSRNVRSTELVLCRSLKQRYPDYYVTQIDGSECDLQGFAAHKFATCELQNEDDSYAAEMSFVINPFRHERKTSPGSFDSRTWFARYKYTWRGTEFLYYVVRPIGPHDIPQTYYFLLSPRSQELTPNNLTPVAEALLQAAGIWTNELHDEVYVFDSARWFKSRELWKSTESSSWDDVVLEPAMKDGLIEDVEGFFDSEELYKDFQVPWKRGVILHGLPGNGKTVSIKALMSRLRKRDDPIPSLYVKSFEDLCAGPQYAMKQVFGRARKMAPCLLIFEDLDSLVTEKTRSYFLNEVDGLESNDGILMIGSTNHLDKLDPAIRDRPSRFDRKYYYRLPAHAERAAYARYWKTKLDKSPRVDFPENACDFIATVTDGFSFAYLKELFVVTLLTIARGGKGDEPVTEAVTPESVVVVPSVATETDADGTEKAGTEDDENSESQVQTTEKGKKPSKKAEELKRKLEAARIRREAVAQVELPEDLQDSVLVKVIRQQIYTLLKEMDNNEISGIEENYSSVDTSEDDNKPTFQVPKITRTDLGYLFGRRAI
;
A
#
# COMPACT_ATOMS: atom_id res chain seq x y z
N MET A 1 54.68 -37.62 5.56
CA MET A 1 56.07 -37.56 6.07
C MET A 1 56.64 -36.20 5.70
N VAL A 2 57.16 -35.52 6.72
CA VAL A 2 57.97 -34.29 6.84
C VAL A 2 58.69 -33.80 5.56
N VAL A 3 58.31 -32.62 5.03
CA VAL A 3 59.00 -31.29 5.03
C VAL A 3 60.36 -31.21 4.31
N SER A 4 60.44 -30.30 3.32
CA SER A 4 61.51 -29.30 3.26
C SER A 4 61.01 -28.06 2.51
N MET A 5 60.79 -26.98 3.27
CA MET A 5 60.76 -25.62 2.76
C MET A 5 62.17 -25.04 2.93
N THR A 6 62.69 -24.42 1.88
CA THR A 6 63.62 -23.29 2.03
C THR A 6 63.21 -22.19 1.06
N ASN A 7 62.74 -21.10 1.66
CA ASN A 7 62.48 -19.80 1.08
C ASN A 7 63.81 -19.17 0.64
N GLU A 8 63.86 -18.58 -0.56
CA GLU A 8 64.58 -17.32 -0.75
C GLU A 8 63.92 -16.51 -1.88
N ALA A 9 63.65 -15.26 -1.54
CA ALA A 9 62.66 -14.40 -2.18
C ALA A 9 63.23 -13.65 -3.39
N GLY A 10 62.48 -13.69 -4.49
CA GLY A 10 62.64 -12.79 -5.63
C GLY A 10 61.42 -12.84 -6.54
N ALA A 11 60.47 -11.91 -6.33
CA ALA A 11 59.23 -11.68 -7.10
C ALA A 11 58.28 -12.90 -7.19
N GLY A 12 57.26 -12.93 -6.33
CA GLY A 12 56.35 -14.08 -6.14
C GLY A 12 55.76 -14.64 -7.44
N ASP A 13 55.74 -15.97 -7.54
CA ASP A 13 55.25 -16.69 -8.71
C ASP A 13 53.72 -16.55 -8.84
N PHE A 14 53.32 -15.76 -9.82
CA PHE A 14 51.93 -15.57 -10.25
C PHE A 14 51.17 -16.89 -10.44
N LEU A 15 51.87 -17.99 -10.75
CA LEU A 15 51.30 -19.32 -10.89
C LEU A 15 50.75 -19.88 -9.55
N ALA A 16 51.42 -19.63 -8.42
CA ALA A 16 50.96 -20.06 -7.10
C ALA A 16 49.78 -19.22 -6.58
N ASP A 17 49.72 -17.93 -6.93
CA ASP A 17 48.57 -17.06 -6.65
C ASP A 17 47.36 -17.40 -7.55
N PHE A 18 47.61 -17.82 -8.80
CA PHE A 18 46.58 -18.33 -9.72
C PHE A 18 46.00 -19.68 -9.27
N GLU A 19 46.81 -20.63 -8.82
CA GLU A 19 46.35 -21.94 -8.32
C GLU A 19 45.56 -21.83 -7.00
N LYS A 20 45.91 -20.86 -6.14
CA LYS A 20 45.18 -20.52 -4.91
C LYS A 20 43.81 -19.86 -5.19
N HIS A 21 43.70 -19.10 -6.29
CA HIS A 21 42.42 -18.58 -6.80
C HIS A 21 41.55 -19.69 -7.42
N CYS A 22 42.16 -20.71 -8.02
CA CYS A 22 41.47 -21.83 -8.67
C CYS A 22 40.98 -22.95 -7.74
N SER A 23 41.20 -22.88 -6.43
CA SER A 23 40.95 -24.02 -5.52
C SER A 23 39.87 -23.83 -4.45
N ARG A 24 39.16 -22.69 -4.35
CA ARG A 24 37.98 -22.59 -3.46
C ARG A 24 36.78 -21.85 -4.09
N ASN A 25 35.88 -22.65 -4.66
CA ASN A 25 34.46 -22.43 -4.98
C ASN A 25 34.06 -20.98 -5.39
N VAL A 26 34.36 -20.60 -6.64
CA VAL A 26 33.82 -19.36 -7.22
C VAL A 26 32.31 -19.55 -7.47
N ARG A 27 31.50 -19.14 -6.49
CA ARG A 27 30.02 -19.21 -6.49
C ARG A 27 29.37 -18.09 -7.33
N SER A 28 30.00 -17.63 -8.40
CA SER A 28 29.35 -16.66 -9.30
C SER A 28 28.81 -17.38 -10.52
N THR A 29 27.51 -17.70 -10.48
CA THR A 29 26.79 -18.32 -11.59
C THR A 29 26.93 -17.49 -12.86
N GLU A 30 26.88 -16.16 -12.75
CA GLU A 30 27.13 -15.22 -13.84
C GLU A 30 28.51 -15.41 -14.49
N LEU A 31 29.59 -15.48 -13.70
CA LEU A 31 30.94 -15.63 -14.25
C LEU A 31 31.12 -16.99 -14.94
N VAL A 32 30.52 -18.04 -14.38
CA VAL A 32 30.54 -19.39 -14.99
C VAL A 32 29.79 -19.39 -16.32
N LEU A 33 28.58 -18.81 -16.36
CA LEU A 33 27.78 -18.69 -17.58
C LEU A 33 28.50 -17.85 -18.64
N CYS A 34 29.02 -16.68 -18.25
CA CYS A 34 29.75 -15.79 -19.15
C CYS A 34 31.00 -16.47 -19.73
N ARG A 35 31.78 -17.19 -18.90
CA ARG A 35 32.96 -17.94 -19.35
C ARG A 35 32.58 -19.06 -20.33
N SER A 36 31.52 -19.80 -20.01
CA SER A 36 31.01 -20.89 -20.87
C SER A 36 30.56 -20.36 -22.24
N LEU A 37 29.81 -19.25 -22.26
CA LEU A 37 29.39 -18.59 -23.51
C LEU A 37 30.58 -18.10 -24.33
N LYS A 38 31.58 -17.46 -23.70
CA LYS A 38 32.81 -17.00 -24.38
C LYS A 38 33.62 -18.14 -24.99
N GLN A 39 33.69 -19.29 -24.33
CA GLN A 39 34.37 -20.49 -24.85
C GLN A 39 33.60 -21.12 -26.01
N ARG A 40 32.26 -21.14 -25.93
CA ARG A 40 31.40 -21.73 -26.96
C ARG A 40 31.32 -20.88 -28.23
N TYR A 41 31.36 -19.55 -28.08
CA TYR A 41 31.19 -18.58 -29.16
C TYR A 41 32.40 -17.62 -29.26
N PRO A 42 33.56 -18.11 -29.72
CA PRO A 42 34.78 -17.30 -29.79
C PRO A 42 34.66 -16.10 -30.74
N ASP A 43 33.82 -16.21 -31.77
CA ASP A 43 33.57 -15.17 -32.79
C ASP A 43 32.57 -14.10 -32.33
N TYR A 44 32.14 -14.15 -31.06
CA TYR A 44 31.21 -13.19 -30.47
C TYR A 44 31.84 -12.46 -29.28
N TYR A 45 31.36 -11.24 -29.04
CA TYR A 45 31.48 -10.56 -27.76
C TYR A 45 30.27 -10.88 -26.91
N VAL A 46 30.50 -11.38 -25.68
CA VAL A 46 29.44 -11.72 -24.71
C VAL A 46 29.26 -10.55 -23.76
N THR A 47 28.05 -9.97 -23.76
CA THR A 47 27.64 -8.88 -22.88
C THR A 47 26.52 -9.36 -21.96
N GLN A 48 26.68 -9.20 -20.65
CA GLN A 48 25.58 -9.41 -19.70
C GLN A 48 24.72 -8.16 -19.60
N ILE A 49 23.41 -8.35 -19.48
CA ILE A 49 22.41 -7.29 -19.45
C ILE A 49 21.62 -7.38 -18.15
N ASP A 50 21.35 -6.23 -17.53
CA ASP A 50 20.33 -6.11 -16.51
C ASP A 50 18.96 -6.00 -17.17
N GLY A 51 18.16 -7.07 -17.11
CA GLY A 51 16.84 -7.12 -17.74
C GLY A 51 15.81 -6.19 -17.10
N SER A 52 16.07 -5.61 -15.93
CA SER A 52 15.21 -4.59 -15.32
C SER A 52 15.44 -3.19 -15.91
N GLU A 53 16.64 -2.94 -16.44
CA GLU A 53 17.04 -1.67 -17.05
C GLU A 53 17.06 -1.75 -18.59
N CYS A 54 17.09 -2.96 -19.17
CA CYS A 54 17.11 -3.18 -20.61
C CYS A 54 16.36 -4.48 -21.00
N ASP A 55 15.04 -4.38 -21.19
CA ASP A 55 14.16 -5.48 -21.60
C ASP A 55 14.15 -5.66 -23.12
N LEU A 56 15.07 -6.48 -23.62
CA LEU A 56 15.15 -6.82 -25.05
C LEU A 56 13.93 -7.62 -25.54
N GLN A 57 13.29 -8.44 -24.69
CA GLN A 57 12.13 -9.24 -25.09
C GLN A 57 10.90 -8.34 -25.25
N GLY A 58 10.67 -7.42 -24.31
CA GLY A 58 9.64 -6.40 -24.40
C GLY A 58 9.85 -5.47 -25.61
N PHE A 59 11.09 -5.03 -25.85
CA PHE A 59 11.44 -4.20 -26.99
C PHE A 59 11.10 -4.88 -28.33
N ALA A 60 11.41 -6.18 -28.46
CA ALA A 60 11.06 -6.97 -29.64
C ALA A 60 9.55 -7.27 -29.73
N ALA A 61 8.86 -7.49 -28.61
CA ALA A 61 7.41 -7.71 -28.57
C ALA A 61 6.64 -6.51 -29.13
N HIS A 62 7.16 -5.29 -28.94
CA HIS A 62 6.65 -4.04 -29.50
C HIS A 62 7.15 -3.75 -30.93
N LYS A 63 7.70 -4.76 -31.61
CA LYS A 63 8.12 -4.73 -33.02
C LYS A 63 9.28 -3.78 -33.35
N PHE A 64 10.04 -3.32 -32.35
CA PHE A 64 11.27 -2.56 -32.59
C PHE A 64 12.44 -3.46 -33.03
N ALA A 65 12.37 -4.76 -32.73
CA ALA A 65 13.31 -5.80 -33.11
C ALA A 65 12.58 -7.13 -33.33
N THR A 66 13.27 -8.15 -33.84
CA THR A 66 12.77 -9.54 -33.81
C THR A 66 13.51 -10.35 -32.74
N CYS A 67 12.78 -11.20 -32.03
CA CYS A 67 13.31 -12.09 -31.00
C CYS A 67 12.64 -13.46 -31.19
N GLU A 68 13.33 -14.36 -31.87
CA GLU A 68 12.80 -15.66 -32.27
C GLU A 68 13.40 -16.75 -31.38
N LEU A 69 12.55 -17.47 -30.66
CA LEU A 69 12.99 -18.59 -29.82
C LEU A 69 13.59 -19.69 -30.69
N GLN A 70 14.79 -20.14 -30.35
CA GLN A 70 15.39 -21.33 -30.95
C GLN A 70 15.11 -22.53 -30.05
N ASN A 71 14.31 -23.47 -30.55
CA ASN A 71 13.84 -24.64 -29.79
C ASN A 71 14.01 -25.97 -30.54
N GLU A 72 14.83 -25.98 -31.60
CA GLU A 72 15.08 -27.17 -32.43
C GLU A 72 16.16 -28.11 -31.86
N ASP A 73 16.86 -27.69 -30.79
CA ASP A 73 17.94 -28.40 -30.11
C ASP A 73 17.87 -28.20 -28.58
N ASP A 74 18.93 -28.57 -27.84
CA ASP A 74 19.05 -28.37 -26.38
C ASP A 74 19.14 -26.89 -25.95
N SER A 75 18.79 -25.94 -26.82
CA SER A 75 18.83 -24.50 -26.52
C SER A 75 17.56 -23.94 -25.86
N TYR A 76 16.63 -24.80 -25.46
CA TYR A 76 15.41 -24.43 -24.74
C TYR A 76 15.04 -25.43 -23.64
N ALA A 77 14.79 -24.92 -22.44
CA ALA A 77 14.24 -25.65 -21.30
C ALA A 77 13.27 -24.75 -20.53
N ALA A 78 12.03 -25.22 -20.36
CA ALA A 78 10.99 -24.51 -19.61
C ALA A 78 10.10 -25.49 -18.84
N GLU A 79 9.58 -25.03 -17.70
CA GLU A 79 8.49 -25.67 -16.99
C GLU A 79 7.17 -25.12 -17.53
N MET A 80 6.29 -26.01 -17.98
CA MET A 80 4.96 -25.65 -18.47
C MET A 80 3.93 -25.91 -17.36
N SER A 81 3.10 -24.91 -17.06
CA SER A 81 2.00 -25.06 -16.12
C SER A 81 0.69 -24.60 -16.76
N PHE A 82 -0.41 -25.31 -16.50
CA PHE A 82 -1.73 -24.84 -16.91
C PHE A 82 -2.32 -24.00 -15.77
N VAL A 83 -2.42 -22.70 -15.98
CA VAL A 83 -3.02 -21.77 -15.02
C VAL A 83 -4.51 -21.70 -15.30
N ILE A 84 -5.30 -22.26 -14.39
CA ILE A 84 -6.76 -22.22 -14.48
C ILE A 84 -7.21 -20.76 -14.37
N ASN A 85 -8.18 -20.35 -15.19
CA ASN A 85 -8.74 -19.00 -15.11
C ASN A 85 -9.23 -18.75 -13.65
N PRO A 86 -8.71 -17.73 -12.94
CA PRO A 86 -9.07 -17.48 -11.56
C PRO A 86 -10.57 -17.16 -11.42
N PHE A 87 -11.17 -16.55 -12.44
CA PHE A 87 -12.59 -16.24 -12.49
C PHE A 87 -13.40 -17.47 -12.88
N ARG A 88 -13.91 -18.18 -11.85
CA ARG A 88 -14.69 -19.42 -12.02
C ARG A 88 -15.82 -19.31 -13.05
N HIS A 89 -16.47 -18.15 -13.15
CA HIS A 89 -17.58 -17.92 -14.08
C HIS A 89 -17.15 -17.84 -15.55
N GLU A 90 -15.89 -17.48 -15.82
CA GLU A 90 -15.33 -17.41 -17.17
C GLU A 90 -14.72 -18.74 -17.63
N ARG A 91 -14.50 -19.72 -16.73
CA ARG A 91 -13.86 -21.01 -17.06
C ARG A 91 -14.56 -21.82 -18.15
N LYS A 92 -15.87 -21.60 -18.35
CA LYS A 92 -16.63 -22.27 -19.42
C LYS A 92 -16.20 -21.80 -20.82
N THR A 93 -15.83 -20.53 -20.95
CA THR A 93 -15.42 -19.90 -22.22
C THR A 93 -13.92 -19.76 -22.33
N SER A 94 -13.22 -19.63 -21.20
CA SER A 94 -11.77 -19.53 -21.10
C SER A 94 -11.30 -20.34 -19.87
N PRO A 95 -11.08 -21.66 -20.00
CA PRO A 95 -10.75 -22.54 -18.88
C PRO A 95 -9.42 -22.19 -18.19
N GLY A 96 -8.51 -21.52 -18.90
CA GLY A 96 -7.20 -21.15 -18.44
C GLY A 96 -6.25 -20.94 -19.61
N SER A 97 -4.98 -20.74 -19.30
CA SER A 97 -3.91 -20.62 -20.28
C SER A 97 -2.68 -21.41 -19.81
N PHE A 98 -1.88 -21.84 -20.77
CA PHE A 98 -0.54 -22.32 -20.44
C PHE A 98 0.35 -21.13 -20.09
N ASP A 99 1.05 -21.24 -18.96
CA ASP A 99 2.14 -20.36 -18.58
C ASP A 99 3.45 -21.15 -18.64
N SER A 100 4.48 -20.54 -19.21
CA SER A 100 5.79 -21.16 -19.41
C SER A 100 6.84 -20.45 -18.56
N ARG A 101 7.42 -21.17 -17.62
CA ARG A 101 8.57 -20.68 -16.84
C ARG A 101 9.86 -21.15 -17.51
N THR A 102 10.49 -20.25 -18.26
CA THR A 102 11.77 -20.52 -18.93
C THR A 102 12.91 -20.65 -17.93
N TRP A 103 13.60 -21.78 -17.95
CA TRP A 103 14.84 -22.05 -17.22
C TRP A 103 16.07 -21.72 -18.06
N PHE A 104 16.01 -22.00 -19.35
CA PHE A 104 17.07 -21.74 -20.31
C PHE A 104 16.45 -21.51 -21.68
N ALA A 105 16.83 -20.44 -22.36
CA ALA A 105 16.41 -20.20 -23.74
C ALA A 105 17.48 -19.42 -24.51
N ARG A 106 17.68 -19.82 -25.76
CA ARG A 106 18.40 -19.06 -26.78
C ARG A 106 17.41 -18.48 -27.77
N TYR A 107 17.65 -17.24 -28.16
CA TYR A 107 16.88 -16.53 -29.17
C TYR A 107 17.82 -16.04 -30.27
N LYS A 108 17.32 -16.07 -31.50
CA LYS A 108 17.85 -15.29 -32.60
C LYS A 108 17.26 -13.88 -32.48
N TYR A 109 18.11 -12.89 -32.22
CA TYR A 109 17.68 -11.49 -32.05
C TYR A 109 18.15 -10.66 -33.23
N THR A 110 17.25 -9.97 -33.93
CA THR A 110 17.63 -9.14 -35.09
C THR A 110 17.21 -7.70 -34.90
N TRP A 111 18.16 -6.78 -35.07
CA TRP A 111 17.90 -5.34 -35.01
C TRP A 111 18.73 -4.60 -36.05
N ARG A 112 18.08 -3.73 -36.83
CA ARG A 112 18.70 -2.95 -37.93
C ARG A 112 19.57 -3.79 -38.87
N GLY A 113 19.12 -5.01 -39.17
CA GLY A 113 19.80 -5.94 -40.08
C GLY A 113 21.02 -6.67 -39.50
N THR A 114 21.35 -6.45 -38.22
CA THR A 114 22.37 -7.24 -37.50
C THR A 114 21.70 -8.33 -36.66
N GLU A 115 22.22 -9.55 -36.76
CA GLU A 115 21.80 -10.69 -35.96
C GLU A 115 22.69 -10.85 -34.74
N PHE A 116 22.06 -11.17 -33.61
CA PHE A 116 22.68 -11.45 -32.32
C PHE A 116 22.16 -12.77 -31.78
N LEU A 117 22.93 -13.43 -30.92
CA LEU A 117 22.39 -14.48 -30.05
C LEU A 117 22.00 -13.86 -28.72
N TYR A 118 20.79 -14.13 -28.26
CA TYR A 118 20.29 -13.65 -26.98
C TYR A 118 19.93 -14.84 -26.08
N TYR A 119 20.45 -14.84 -24.86
CA TYR A 119 20.26 -15.92 -23.89
C TYR A 119 19.50 -15.42 -22.67
N VAL A 120 18.54 -16.21 -22.23
CA VAL A 120 17.83 -16.06 -20.95
C VAL A 120 18.10 -17.32 -20.13
N VAL A 121 18.74 -17.17 -18.98
CA VAL A 121 19.13 -18.30 -18.12
C VAL A 121 18.66 -18.03 -16.69
N ARG A 122 17.86 -18.93 -16.12
CA ARG A 122 17.20 -18.74 -14.83
C ARG A 122 17.56 -19.83 -13.81
N PRO A 123 18.81 -19.93 -13.35
CA PRO A 123 19.19 -20.94 -12.37
C PRO A 123 18.49 -20.69 -11.02
N ILE A 124 18.38 -21.74 -10.22
CA ILE A 124 17.98 -21.62 -8.81
C ILE A 124 19.15 -20.95 -8.07
N GLY A 125 18.89 -19.75 -7.55
CA GLY A 125 19.85 -18.96 -6.79
C GLY A 125 19.92 -19.37 -5.31
N PRO A 126 20.60 -18.57 -4.47
CA PRO A 126 20.62 -18.78 -3.03
C PRO A 126 19.20 -18.81 -2.44
N HIS A 127 18.98 -19.66 -1.43
CA HIS A 127 17.68 -19.83 -0.74
C HIS A 127 16.53 -20.28 -1.65
N ASP A 128 16.83 -21.04 -2.70
CA ASP A 128 15.83 -21.53 -3.68
C ASP A 128 15.09 -20.42 -4.43
N ILE A 129 15.65 -19.21 -4.47
CA ILE A 129 15.08 -18.06 -5.20
C ILE A 129 15.66 -18.05 -6.62
N PRO A 130 14.84 -18.24 -7.67
CA PRO A 130 15.32 -18.19 -9.04
C PRO A 130 15.85 -16.80 -9.39
N GLN A 131 17.05 -16.71 -9.96
CA GLN A 131 17.60 -15.47 -10.51
C GLN A 131 17.68 -15.59 -12.03
N THR A 132 17.35 -14.53 -12.75
CA THR A 132 17.38 -14.54 -14.23
C THR A 132 18.58 -13.72 -14.72
N TYR A 133 19.38 -14.32 -15.60
CA TYR A 133 20.52 -13.69 -16.26
C TYR A 133 20.25 -13.58 -17.76
N TYR A 134 20.61 -12.43 -18.32
CA TYR A 134 20.44 -12.10 -19.73
C TYR A 134 21.78 -11.86 -20.39
N PHE A 135 22.04 -12.49 -21.53
CA PHE A 135 23.27 -12.30 -22.29
C PHE A 135 22.96 -11.98 -23.74
N LEU A 136 23.62 -10.95 -24.27
CA LEU A 136 23.61 -10.60 -25.69
C LEU A 136 24.99 -10.89 -26.27
N LEU A 137 25.02 -11.67 -27.32
CA LEU A 137 26.22 -12.03 -28.06
C LEU A 137 26.21 -11.26 -29.37
N SER A 138 27.17 -10.35 -29.53
CA SER A 138 27.35 -9.57 -30.76
C SER A 138 28.52 -10.09 -31.59
N PRO A 139 28.39 -10.24 -32.93
CA PRO A 139 29.49 -10.73 -33.76
C PRO A 139 30.73 -9.82 -33.68
N ARG A 140 31.93 -10.41 -33.66
CA ARG A 140 33.22 -9.71 -33.70
C ARG A 140 33.54 -9.15 -35.09
N SER A 141 32.66 -8.28 -35.59
CA SER A 141 32.75 -7.71 -36.94
C SER A 141 33.29 -6.28 -36.97
N GLN A 142 33.34 -5.61 -35.82
CA GLN A 142 33.71 -4.19 -35.69
C GLN A 142 34.56 -4.00 -34.43
N GLU A 143 35.37 -2.92 -34.41
CA GLU A 143 36.07 -2.49 -33.22
C GLU A 143 35.10 -2.10 -32.10
N LEU A 144 35.54 -2.27 -30.85
CA LEU A 144 34.75 -1.97 -29.67
C LEU A 144 34.74 -0.47 -29.37
N THR A 145 33.62 0.01 -28.86
CA THR A 145 33.50 1.37 -28.31
C THR A 145 34.17 1.47 -26.93
N PRO A 146 34.29 2.67 -26.34
CA PRO A 146 34.84 2.83 -24.98
C PRO A 146 34.07 2.05 -23.90
N ASN A 147 32.79 1.72 -24.16
CA ASN A 147 31.94 0.91 -23.29
C ASN A 147 32.15 -0.60 -23.50
N ASN A 148 33.14 -1.00 -24.31
CA ASN A 148 33.50 -2.39 -24.58
C ASN A 148 32.38 -3.19 -25.28
N LEU A 149 31.61 -2.51 -26.15
CA LEU A 149 30.51 -3.04 -26.96
C LEU A 149 30.80 -2.81 -28.45
N THR A 150 30.21 -3.61 -29.33
CA THR A 150 30.18 -3.23 -30.75
C THR A 150 29.25 -2.03 -30.94
N PRO A 151 29.51 -1.12 -31.90
CA PRO A 151 28.67 0.07 -32.09
C PRO A 151 27.18 -0.24 -32.26
N VAL A 152 26.84 -1.35 -32.95
CA VAL A 152 25.45 -1.78 -33.14
C VAL A 152 24.85 -2.34 -31.85
N ALA A 153 25.62 -3.10 -31.05
CA ALA A 153 25.15 -3.59 -29.75
C ALA A 153 24.92 -2.45 -28.75
N GLU A 154 25.82 -1.46 -28.70
CA GLU A 154 25.65 -0.29 -27.85
C GLU A 154 24.40 0.50 -28.24
N ALA A 155 24.20 0.75 -29.53
CA ALA A 155 23.00 1.43 -30.02
C ALA A 155 21.71 0.63 -29.73
N LEU A 156 21.75 -0.71 -29.79
CA LEU A 156 20.62 -1.56 -29.42
C LEU A 156 20.31 -1.44 -27.93
N LEU A 157 21.31 -1.61 -27.07
CA LEU A 157 21.13 -1.55 -25.62
C LEU A 157 20.69 -0.16 -25.16
N GLN A 158 21.19 0.90 -25.79
CA GLN A 158 20.75 2.27 -25.54
C GLN A 158 19.27 2.45 -25.94
N ALA A 159 18.88 2.03 -27.14
CA ALA A 159 17.50 2.15 -27.60
C ALA A 159 16.53 1.33 -26.73
N ALA A 160 16.88 0.09 -26.41
CA ALA A 160 16.08 -0.79 -25.56
C ALA A 160 16.03 -0.31 -24.11
N GLY A 161 17.12 0.24 -23.58
CA GLY A 161 17.18 0.78 -22.22
C GLY A 161 16.37 2.06 -22.04
N ILE A 162 16.39 2.97 -23.02
CA ILE A 162 15.49 4.14 -23.07
C ILE A 162 14.04 3.65 -23.08
N TRP A 163 13.70 2.76 -24.00
CA TRP A 163 12.35 2.20 -24.11
C TRP A 163 11.91 1.49 -22.81
N THR A 164 12.81 0.77 -22.14
CA THR A 164 12.52 0.05 -20.90
C THR A 164 12.24 1.00 -19.74
N ASN A 165 12.84 2.19 -19.73
CA ASN A 165 12.61 3.18 -18.68
C ASN A 165 11.39 4.06 -18.93
N GLU A 166 10.94 4.19 -20.19
CA GLU A 166 9.67 4.83 -20.56
C GLU A 166 8.45 3.99 -20.13
N LEU A 167 7.31 4.67 -19.90
CA LEU A 167 6.04 4.02 -19.56
C LEU A 167 5.21 3.80 -20.83
N HIS A 168 4.74 2.56 -21.06
CA HIS A 168 3.95 2.18 -22.24
C HIS A 168 2.53 1.80 -21.82
N ASP A 169 1.69 2.79 -21.52
CA ASP A 169 0.36 2.60 -20.94
C ASP A 169 0.38 1.89 -19.57
N GLU A 170 1.28 2.34 -18.70
CA GLU A 170 1.59 1.71 -17.42
C GLU A 170 1.78 2.75 -16.31
N VAL A 171 1.70 2.28 -15.06
CA VAL A 171 2.03 3.04 -13.85
C VAL A 171 3.07 2.25 -13.06
N TYR A 172 4.10 2.91 -12.53
CA TYR A 172 5.04 2.23 -11.63
C TYR A 172 4.37 1.95 -10.29
N VAL A 173 4.46 0.70 -9.84
CA VAL A 173 3.98 0.25 -8.54
C VAL A 173 5.16 -0.33 -7.77
N PHE A 174 5.34 0.12 -6.54
CA PHE A 174 6.31 -0.40 -5.61
C PHE A 174 5.62 -1.32 -4.59
N ASP A 175 5.98 -2.60 -4.61
CA ASP A 175 5.50 -3.61 -3.67
C ASP A 175 6.61 -4.65 -3.46
N SER A 176 6.72 -5.19 -2.25
CA SER A 176 7.71 -6.22 -1.90
C SER A 176 9.13 -5.83 -2.34
N ALA A 177 9.53 -4.61 -1.97
CA ALA A 177 10.86 -4.04 -2.21
C ALA A 177 11.27 -3.81 -3.69
N ARG A 178 10.35 -3.92 -4.63
CA ARG A 178 10.66 -3.79 -6.06
C ARG A 178 9.66 -2.92 -6.81
N TRP A 179 10.16 -2.23 -7.82
CA TRP A 179 9.33 -1.57 -8.82
C TRP A 179 8.89 -2.56 -9.89
N PHE A 180 7.63 -2.47 -10.29
CA PHE A 180 7.12 -3.10 -11.50
C PHE A 180 6.13 -2.15 -12.19
N LYS A 181 5.91 -2.37 -13.48
CA LYS A 181 4.97 -1.59 -14.27
C LYS A 181 3.60 -2.29 -14.26
N SER A 182 2.56 -1.58 -13.88
CA SER A 182 1.20 -2.11 -13.81
C SER A 182 0.30 -1.48 -14.86
N ARG A 183 0.01 -2.26 -15.91
CA ARG A 183 -1.01 -1.92 -16.91
C ARG A 183 -2.43 -2.03 -16.36
N GLU A 184 -2.65 -2.91 -15.38
CA GLU A 184 -3.95 -3.04 -14.70
C GLU A 184 -4.30 -1.76 -13.94
N LEU A 185 -3.37 -1.22 -13.15
CA LEU A 185 -3.57 0.02 -12.42
C LEU A 185 -3.81 1.18 -13.41
N TRP A 186 -3.02 1.25 -14.48
CA TRP A 186 -3.20 2.25 -15.55
C TRP A 186 -4.59 2.19 -16.18
N LYS A 187 -5.11 0.99 -16.50
CA LYS A 187 -6.48 0.85 -17.04
C LYS A 187 -7.53 1.30 -16.03
N SER A 188 -7.30 1.04 -14.74
CA SER A 188 -8.24 1.46 -13.69
C SER A 188 -8.29 2.98 -13.49
N THR A 189 -7.21 3.70 -13.83
CA THR A 189 -7.19 5.18 -13.77
C THR A 189 -7.72 5.79 -15.06
N GLU A 190 -7.66 5.09 -16.19
CA GLU A 190 -8.14 5.58 -17.48
C GLU A 190 -9.61 6.02 -17.47
N SER A 191 -10.48 5.24 -16.81
CA SER A 191 -11.90 5.55 -16.66
C SER A 191 -12.20 6.57 -15.57
N SER A 192 -11.20 7.05 -14.83
CA SER A 192 -11.40 8.01 -13.75
C SER A 192 -11.40 9.44 -14.33
N SER A 193 -12.54 10.14 -14.22
CA SER A 193 -12.65 11.58 -14.48
C SER A 193 -12.95 12.33 -13.18
N TRP A 194 -12.49 13.57 -13.09
CA TRP A 194 -12.93 14.50 -12.06
C TRP A 194 -14.43 14.79 -12.10
N ASP A 195 -15.07 14.58 -13.26
CA ASP A 195 -16.52 14.72 -13.40
C ASP A 195 -17.30 13.64 -12.62
N ASP A 196 -16.67 12.48 -12.42
CA ASP A 196 -17.23 11.37 -11.63
C ASP A 196 -16.95 11.51 -10.13
N VAL A 197 -16.17 12.52 -9.73
CA VAL A 197 -15.79 12.76 -8.34
C VAL A 197 -16.67 13.84 -7.74
N VAL A 198 -17.63 13.43 -6.91
CA VAL A 198 -18.48 14.33 -6.15
C VAL A 198 -17.72 14.84 -4.93
N LEU A 199 -17.37 16.13 -4.94
CA LEU A 199 -16.72 16.85 -3.84
C LEU A 199 -17.21 18.30 -3.82
N GLU A 200 -16.96 18.98 -2.71
CA GLU A 200 -17.15 20.42 -2.60
C GLU A 200 -16.35 21.15 -3.71
N PRO A 201 -16.98 22.00 -4.53
CA PRO A 201 -16.32 22.63 -5.67
C PRO A 201 -15.02 23.34 -5.32
N ALA A 202 -15.01 24.15 -4.26
CA ALA A 202 -13.82 24.88 -3.82
C ALA A 202 -12.66 23.95 -3.41
N MET A 203 -12.98 22.82 -2.76
CA MET A 203 -11.99 21.82 -2.36
C MET A 203 -11.41 21.11 -3.59
N LYS A 204 -12.27 20.75 -4.55
CA LYS A 204 -11.89 20.10 -5.81
C LYS A 204 -10.98 21.02 -6.64
N ASP A 205 -11.41 22.26 -6.86
CA ASP A 205 -10.67 23.23 -7.66
C ASP A 205 -9.32 23.57 -7.01
N GLY A 206 -9.29 23.78 -5.69
CA GLY A 206 -8.04 24.03 -4.96
C GLY A 206 -7.05 22.85 -5.05
N LEU A 207 -7.53 21.60 -4.93
CA LEU A 207 -6.67 20.42 -5.06
C LEU A 207 -6.11 20.27 -6.47
N ILE A 208 -6.92 20.55 -7.50
CA ILE A 208 -6.46 20.52 -8.89
C ILE A 208 -5.41 21.61 -9.12
N GLU A 209 -5.70 22.84 -8.69
CA GLU A 209 -4.79 23.99 -8.84
C GLU A 209 -3.46 23.79 -8.08
N ASP A 210 -3.50 23.27 -6.86
CA ASP A 210 -2.27 23.01 -6.08
C ASP A 210 -1.37 21.95 -6.74
N VAL A 211 -1.95 20.98 -7.46
CA VAL A 211 -1.21 19.91 -8.11
C VAL A 211 -0.74 20.33 -9.51
N GLU A 212 -1.63 20.83 -10.36
CA GLU A 212 -1.27 21.26 -11.71
C GLU A 212 -0.41 22.51 -11.68
N GLY A 213 -0.80 23.50 -10.87
CA GLY A 213 -0.04 24.74 -10.72
C GLY A 213 1.36 24.48 -10.17
N PHE A 214 1.58 23.42 -9.38
CA PHE A 214 2.94 23.02 -8.98
C PHE A 214 3.80 22.61 -10.18
N PHE A 215 3.27 21.78 -11.09
CA PHE A 215 4.01 21.34 -12.27
C PHE A 215 4.19 22.48 -13.30
N ASP A 216 3.19 23.35 -13.44
CA ASP A 216 3.24 24.52 -14.34
C ASP A 216 4.20 25.62 -13.85
N SER A 217 4.60 25.60 -12.57
CA SER A 217 5.39 26.68 -11.95
C SER A 217 6.89 26.37 -11.85
N GLU A 218 7.43 25.37 -12.56
CA GLU A 218 8.86 24.99 -12.46
C GLU A 218 9.81 26.19 -12.57
N GLU A 219 9.60 27.04 -13.58
CA GLU A 219 10.42 28.22 -13.86
C GLU A 219 10.37 29.23 -12.71
N LEU A 220 9.20 29.44 -12.12
CA LEU A 220 9.01 30.33 -10.98
C LEU A 220 9.77 29.83 -9.74
N TYR A 221 9.75 28.51 -9.48
CA TYR A 221 10.52 27.92 -8.38
C TYR A 221 12.03 28.14 -8.58
N LYS A 222 12.52 27.94 -9.82
CA LYS A 222 13.93 28.17 -10.19
C LYS A 222 14.33 29.64 -10.03
N ASP A 223 13.50 30.57 -10.50
CA ASP A 223 13.76 32.01 -10.44
C ASP A 223 13.84 32.52 -9.00
N PHE A 224 12.97 32.04 -8.12
CA PHE A 224 13.00 32.38 -6.69
C PHE A 224 14.04 31.57 -5.89
N GLN A 225 14.76 30.64 -6.52
CA GLN A 225 15.75 29.76 -5.87
C GLN A 225 15.17 28.97 -4.69
N VAL A 226 13.92 28.54 -4.83
CA VAL A 226 13.23 27.71 -3.82
C VAL A 226 13.13 26.26 -4.31
N PRO A 227 13.24 25.26 -3.42
CA PRO A 227 13.14 23.85 -3.81
C PRO A 227 11.81 23.55 -4.52
N TRP A 228 11.87 22.96 -5.72
CA TRP A 228 10.69 22.62 -6.51
C TRP A 228 10.12 21.27 -6.05
N LYS A 229 9.64 21.22 -4.81
CA LYS A 229 9.01 20.04 -4.21
C LYS A 229 7.75 20.44 -3.44
N ARG A 230 6.77 19.55 -3.38
CA ARG A 230 5.50 19.79 -2.68
C ARG A 230 4.94 18.51 -2.06
N GLY A 231 4.25 18.63 -0.93
CA GLY A 231 3.54 17.50 -0.33
C GLY A 231 2.08 17.82 0.00
N VAL A 232 1.19 16.95 -0.45
CA VAL A 232 -0.25 17.04 -0.22
C VAL A 232 -0.71 15.85 0.62
N ILE A 233 -1.47 16.10 1.69
CA ILE A 233 -2.16 15.05 2.46
C ILE A 233 -3.67 15.14 2.22
N LEU A 234 -4.26 14.03 1.79
CA LEU A 234 -5.70 13.80 1.79
C LEU A 234 -6.06 13.05 3.07
N HIS A 235 -6.77 13.68 4.00
CA HIS A 235 -7.14 13.04 5.27
C HIS A 235 -8.62 13.13 5.55
N GLY A 236 -9.12 12.27 6.43
CA GLY A 236 -10.51 12.30 6.89
C GLY A 236 -11.15 10.92 6.89
N LEU A 237 -12.47 10.87 7.02
CA LEU A 237 -13.19 9.63 7.25
C LEU A 237 -13.07 8.66 6.05
N PRO A 238 -13.03 7.33 6.29
CA PRO A 238 -12.97 6.34 5.22
C PRO A 238 -14.20 6.41 4.31
N GLY A 239 -14.03 6.05 3.04
CA GLY A 239 -15.14 5.97 2.09
C GLY A 239 -15.67 7.29 1.51
N ASN A 240 -14.93 8.40 1.66
CA ASN A 240 -15.34 9.72 1.17
C ASN A 240 -14.58 10.22 -0.08
N GLY A 241 -13.88 9.33 -0.80
CA GLY A 241 -13.35 9.65 -2.13
C GLY A 241 -11.85 9.95 -2.24
N LYS A 242 -11.06 9.85 -1.16
CA LYS A 242 -9.59 10.05 -1.17
C LYS A 242 -8.88 9.31 -2.32
N THR A 243 -9.06 7.98 -2.41
CA THR A 243 -8.46 7.15 -3.47
C THR A 243 -8.99 7.49 -4.87
N VAL A 244 -10.28 7.81 -5.00
CA VAL A 244 -10.86 8.17 -6.31
C VAL A 244 -10.27 9.50 -6.79
N SER A 245 -10.08 10.48 -5.90
CA SER A 245 -9.41 11.74 -6.21
C SER A 245 -7.97 11.52 -6.68
N ILE A 246 -7.21 10.62 -6.03
CA ILE A 246 -5.85 10.26 -6.47
C ILE A 246 -5.89 9.69 -7.90
N LYS A 247 -6.80 8.75 -8.19
CA LYS A 247 -6.95 8.20 -9.54
C LYS A 247 -7.33 9.24 -10.58
N ALA A 248 -8.20 10.19 -10.22
CA ALA A 248 -8.57 11.32 -11.08
C ALA A 248 -7.37 12.25 -11.35
N LEU A 249 -6.54 12.54 -10.34
CA LEU A 249 -5.27 13.27 -10.50
C LEU A 249 -4.31 12.54 -11.44
N MET A 250 -4.08 11.25 -11.22
CA MET A 250 -3.22 10.43 -12.10
C MET A 250 -3.70 10.49 -13.56
N SER A 251 -5.00 10.31 -13.78
CA SER A 251 -5.61 10.36 -15.12
C SER A 251 -5.46 11.73 -15.77
N ARG A 252 -5.65 12.80 -15.00
CA ARG A 252 -5.54 14.19 -15.45
C ARG A 252 -4.10 14.57 -15.81
N LEU A 253 -3.15 14.28 -14.92
CA LEU A 253 -1.71 14.53 -15.13
C LEU A 253 -1.14 13.79 -16.34
N ARG A 254 -1.61 12.57 -16.60
CA ARG A 254 -1.23 11.80 -17.79
C ARG A 254 -1.75 12.42 -19.09
N LYS A 255 -2.89 13.11 -19.06
CA LYS A 255 -3.56 13.70 -20.24
C LYS A 255 -3.09 15.12 -20.57
N ARG A 256 -2.13 15.66 -19.81
CA ARG A 256 -1.49 16.95 -20.09
C ARG A 256 -0.67 16.88 -21.39
N ASP A 257 -0.35 18.05 -21.95
CA ASP A 257 0.55 18.18 -23.11
C ASP A 257 1.98 17.72 -22.78
N ASP A 258 2.38 17.88 -21.50
CA ASP A 258 3.56 17.35 -20.85
C ASP A 258 3.16 16.26 -19.82
N PRO A 259 2.96 14.99 -20.24
CA PRO A 259 2.46 13.97 -19.34
C PRO A 259 3.36 13.76 -18.11
N ILE A 260 2.77 13.89 -16.92
CA ILE A 260 3.49 13.67 -15.66
C ILE A 260 3.28 12.22 -15.19
N PRO A 261 4.34 11.40 -15.07
CA PRO A 261 4.22 10.03 -14.61
C PRO A 261 3.80 9.96 -13.13
N SER A 262 3.03 8.93 -12.80
CA SER A 262 2.63 8.61 -11.43
C SER A 262 3.36 7.35 -10.94
N LEU A 263 3.85 7.41 -9.70
CA LEU A 263 4.53 6.31 -9.02
C LEU A 263 3.72 5.97 -7.76
N TYR A 264 3.22 4.74 -7.66
CA TYR A 264 2.38 4.29 -6.56
C TYR A 264 3.14 3.37 -5.60
N VAL A 265 3.17 3.72 -4.32
CA VAL A 265 3.84 2.95 -3.27
C VAL A 265 2.79 2.20 -2.46
N LYS A 266 2.82 0.87 -2.54
CA LYS A 266 1.88 0.00 -1.84
C LYS A 266 2.41 -0.51 -0.51
N SER A 267 3.72 -0.75 -0.41
CA SER A 267 4.36 -1.22 0.82
C SER A 267 5.86 -0.91 0.83
N PHE A 268 6.42 -0.63 2.00
CA PHE A 268 7.86 -0.58 2.24
C PHE A 268 8.42 -1.90 2.79
N GLU A 269 7.58 -2.91 3.02
CA GLU A 269 8.02 -4.18 3.59
C GLU A 269 8.82 -5.00 2.58
N ASP A 270 9.88 -5.60 3.09
CA ASP A 270 10.70 -6.58 2.39
C ASP A 270 11.14 -7.67 3.38
N LEU A 271 11.18 -8.91 2.91
CA LEU A 271 11.71 -10.03 3.67
C LEU A 271 13.25 -10.02 3.73
N CYS A 272 13.94 -9.31 2.83
CA CYS A 272 15.38 -9.45 2.65
C CYS A 272 16.24 -8.21 2.98
N ALA A 273 15.89 -7.01 2.49
CA ALA A 273 16.71 -5.80 2.61
C ALA A 273 16.19 -4.76 3.62
N GLY A 274 14.96 -4.96 4.12
CA GLY A 274 14.31 -4.10 5.10
C GLY A 274 13.78 -2.77 4.56
N PRO A 275 12.98 -2.04 5.37
CA PRO A 275 12.21 -0.88 4.91
C PRO A 275 13.06 0.35 4.54
N GLN A 276 14.25 0.50 5.12
CA GLN A 276 15.17 1.60 4.76
C GLN A 276 15.62 1.49 3.30
N TYR A 277 15.99 0.28 2.85
CA TYR A 277 16.39 0.06 1.46
C TYR A 277 15.21 0.32 0.52
N ALA A 278 14.01 -0.14 0.88
CA ALA A 278 12.80 0.09 0.11
C ALA A 278 12.50 1.59 -0.07
N MET A 279 12.56 2.39 1.00
CA MET A 279 12.37 3.84 0.92
C MET A 279 13.41 4.50 0.01
N LYS A 280 14.69 4.12 0.13
CA LYS A 280 15.74 4.64 -0.76
C LYS A 280 15.48 4.31 -2.23
N GLN A 281 15.02 3.09 -2.53
CA GLN A 281 14.64 2.69 -3.90
C GLN A 281 13.44 3.47 -4.43
N VAL A 282 12.47 3.76 -3.57
CA VAL A 282 11.28 4.53 -3.94
C VAL A 282 11.67 5.95 -4.35
N PHE A 283 12.39 6.66 -3.49
CA PHE A 283 12.78 8.05 -3.77
C PHE A 283 13.84 8.12 -4.89
N GLY A 284 14.75 7.16 -4.97
CA GLY A 284 15.70 7.06 -6.08
C GLY A 284 15.02 6.92 -7.44
N ARG A 285 13.92 6.15 -7.53
CA ARG A 285 13.12 6.07 -8.77
C ARG A 285 12.35 7.36 -9.03
N ALA A 286 11.76 7.97 -8.01
CA ALA A 286 11.05 9.24 -8.15
C ALA A 286 11.98 10.35 -8.68
N ARG A 287 13.21 10.46 -8.16
CA ARG A 287 14.23 11.41 -8.65
C ARG A 287 14.59 11.17 -10.12
N LYS A 288 14.73 9.91 -10.55
CA LYS A 288 14.98 9.56 -11.96
C LYS A 288 13.80 9.87 -12.88
N MET A 289 12.59 9.95 -12.32
CA MET A 289 11.35 10.16 -13.06
C MET A 289 10.81 11.58 -12.95
N ALA A 290 11.49 12.46 -12.21
CA ALA A 290 11.06 13.84 -12.04
C ALA A 290 10.99 14.58 -13.40
N PRO A 291 9.94 15.38 -13.65
CA PRO A 291 8.83 15.68 -12.76
C PRO A 291 7.84 14.52 -12.61
N CYS A 292 7.38 14.22 -11.39
CA CYS A 292 6.48 13.09 -11.14
C CYS A 292 5.55 13.28 -9.93
N LEU A 293 4.42 12.54 -9.95
CA LEU A 293 3.52 12.37 -8.80
C LEU A 293 3.88 11.10 -8.03
N LEU A 294 4.33 11.23 -6.78
CA LEU A 294 4.66 10.11 -5.89
C LEU A 294 3.53 9.88 -4.87
N ILE A 295 2.89 8.71 -4.93
CA ILE A 295 1.64 8.41 -4.21
C ILE A 295 1.91 7.44 -3.05
N PHE A 296 1.48 7.82 -1.86
CA PHE A 296 1.47 7.00 -0.65
C PHE A 296 0.03 6.85 -0.15
N GLU A 297 -0.58 5.68 -0.33
CA GLU A 297 -1.90 5.41 0.26
C GLU A 297 -1.77 4.84 1.67
N ASP A 298 -2.70 5.23 2.55
CA ASP A 298 -2.71 4.83 3.97
C ASP A 298 -1.34 5.07 4.63
N LEU A 299 -0.87 6.32 4.56
CA LEU A 299 0.44 6.77 5.03
C LEU A 299 0.68 6.41 6.51
N ASP A 300 -0.37 6.38 7.33
CA ASP A 300 -0.33 5.96 8.74
C ASP A 300 -0.04 4.47 8.92
N SER A 301 -0.32 3.64 7.90
CA SER A 301 0.07 2.23 7.87
C SER A 301 1.45 2.05 7.22
N LEU A 302 1.78 2.84 6.20
CA LEU A 302 3.07 2.76 5.51
C LEU A 302 4.25 3.21 6.39
N VAL A 303 4.08 4.28 7.15
CA VAL A 303 5.15 4.89 7.95
C VAL A 303 4.92 4.61 9.42
N THR A 304 5.62 3.61 9.93
CA THR A 304 5.60 3.21 11.34
C THR A 304 6.64 3.97 12.16
N GLU A 305 6.52 3.94 13.49
CA GLU A 305 7.49 4.57 14.41
C GLU A 305 8.94 4.16 14.12
N LYS A 306 9.17 2.88 13.77
CA LYS A 306 10.50 2.33 13.45
C LYS A 306 11.07 2.80 12.12
N THR A 307 10.21 3.18 11.18
CA THR A 307 10.60 3.49 9.79
C THR A 307 10.54 4.99 9.46
N ARG A 308 9.85 5.76 10.31
CA ARG A 308 9.67 7.21 10.23
C ARG A 308 10.98 7.97 9.97
N SER A 309 12.05 7.68 10.70
CA SER A 309 13.31 8.43 10.54
C SER A 309 13.90 8.27 9.14
N TYR A 310 13.85 7.06 8.58
CA TYR A 310 14.29 6.80 7.21
C TYR A 310 13.40 7.51 6.19
N PHE A 311 12.08 7.48 6.37
CA PHE A 311 11.15 8.18 5.49
C PHE A 311 11.39 9.69 5.50
N LEU A 312 11.54 10.28 6.69
CA LEU A 312 11.80 11.72 6.83
C LEU A 312 13.13 12.15 6.23
N ASN A 313 14.17 11.30 6.32
CA ASN A 313 15.45 11.58 5.69
C ASN A 313 15.33 11.66 4.16
N GLU A 314 14.52 10.81 3.54
CA GLU A 314 14.29 10.85 2.10
C GLU A 314 13.41 12.04 1.67
N VAL A 315 12.42 12.41 2.49
CA VAL A 315 11.53 13.57 2.25
C VAL A 315 12.27 14.91 2.39
N ASP A 316 13.10 15.04 3.43
CA ASP A 316 13.89 16.24 3.68
C ASP A 316 15.09 16.33 2.73
N GLY A 317 15.76 15.20 2.49
CA GLY A 317 16.78 14.98 1.47
C GLY A 317 18.06 15.82 1.59
N LEU A 318 19.24 15.17 1.66
CA LEU A 318 20.50 15.79 1.18
C LEU A 318 20.58 15.79 -0.35
N GLU A 319 19.90 14.84 -0.99
CA GLU A 319 19.72 14.78 -2.44
C GLU A 319 18.51 15.63 -2.85
N SER A 320 18.58 16.26 -4.02
CA SER A 320 17.47 17.09 -4.51
C SER A 320 16.24 16.23 -4.84
N ASN A 321 15.08 16.68 -4.35
CA ASN A 321 13.76 16.14 -4.67
C ASN A 321 12.99 17.09 -5.62
N ASP A 322 13.70 17.90 -6.41
CA ASP A 322 13.09 18.82 -7.38
C ASP A 322 12.22 18.06 -8.40
N GLY A 323 11.07 18.62 -8.73
CA GLY A 323 10.05 18.06 -9.61
C GLY A 323 9.18 16.97 -8.97
N ILE A 324 9.36 16.65 -7.69
CA ILE A 324 8.57 15.62 -7.01
C ILE A 324 7.41 16.26 -6.24
N LEU A 325 6.17 15.93 -6.62
CA LEU A 325 4.99 16.16 -5.80
C LEU A 325 4.60 14.86 -5.09
N MET A 326 4.62 14.87 -3.76
CA MET A 326 4.16 13.74 -2.95
C MET A 326 2.69 13.92 -2.60
N ILE A 327 1.89 12.87 -2.75
CA ILE A 327 0.51 12.83 -2.27
C ILE A 327 0.32 11.65 -1.32
N GLY A 328 -0.10 11.94 -0.10
CA GLY A 328 -0.40 10.96 0.94
C GLY A 328 -1.90 10.87 1.20
N SER A 329 -2.45 9.68 1.38
CA SER A 329 -3.80 9.51 1.96
C SER A 329 -3.71 8.95 3.39
N THR A 330 -4.63 9.35 4.27
CA THR A 330 -4.74 8.77 5.61
C THR A 330 -6.16 8.86 6.15
N ASN A 331 -6.56 7.89 6.98
CA ASN A 331 -7.81 7.98 7.74
C ASN A 331 -7.61 8.64 9.12
N HIS A 332 -6.37 8.67 9.61
CA HIS A 332 -6.02 9.09 10.96
C HIS A 332 -4.85 10.09 10.95
N LEU A 333 -5.17 11.35 10.64
CA LEU A 333 -4.18 12.43 10.64
C LEU A 333 -3.51 12.59 12.03
N ASP A 334 -4.22 12.26 13.10
CA ASP A 334 -3.75 12.28 14.48
C ASP A 334 -2.71 11.19 14.78
N LYS A 335 -2.76 10.04 14.09
CA LYS A 335 -1.78 8.95 14.21
C LYS A 335 -0.48 9.22 13.43
N LEU A 336 -0.52 10.13 12.45
CA LEU A 336 0.68 10.53 11.74
C LEU A 336 1.62 11.28 12.67
N ASP A 337 2.90 11.01 12.47
CA ASP A 337 3.94 11.68 13.23
C ASP A 337 3.87 13.22 13.08
N PRO A 338 4.01 14.00 14.18
CA PRO A 338 3.94 15.46 14.13
C PRO A 338 4.95 16.08 13.16
N ALA A 339 6.09 15.46 12.92
CA ALA A 339 7.06 15.97 11.98
C ALA A 339 6.62 15.74 10.52
N ILE A 340 5.79 14.74 10.22
CA ILE A 340 5.14 14.59 8.90
C ILE A 340 3.96 15.57 8.79
N ARG A 341 3.13 15.65 9.84
CA ARG A 341 1.89 16.44 9.84
C ARG A 341 2.11 17.94 9.96
N ASP A 342 2.93 18.39 10.91
CA ASP A 342 2.93 19.78 11.38
C ASP A 342 4.08 20.60 10.79
N ARG A 343 5.12 19.95 10.25
CA ARG A 343 6.31 20.65 9.74
C ARG A 343 6.08 21.13 8.30
N PRO A 344 6.10 22.45 8.04
CA PRO A 344 6.07 22.98 6.67
C PRO A 344 7.24 22.44 5.84
N SER A 345 7.10 22.39 4.51
CA SER A 345 8.05 21.84 3.50
C SER A 345 8.07 20.33 3.27
N ARG A 346 7.34 19.54 4.09
CA ARG A 346 7.17 18.09 3.88
C ARG A 346 5.82 17.80 3.24
N PHE A 347 4.75 17.91 4.01
CA PHE A 347 3.37 17.90 3.56
C PHE A 347 2.70 19.21 3.97
N ASP A 348 2.89 20.22 3.13
CA ASP A 348 2.50 21.60 3.36
C ASP A 348 1.04 21.89 3.01
N ARG A 349 0.40 21.04 2.18
CA ARG A 349 -1.04 21.13 1.86
C ARG A 349 -1.83 20.00 2.48
N LYS A 350 -3.01 20.31 3.03
CA LYS A 350 -3.91 19.34 3.66
C LYS A 350 -5.34 19.54 3.19
N TYR A 351 -5.94 18.46 2.72
CA TYR A 351 -7.31 18.43 2.23
C TYR A 351 -8.14 17.50 3.11
N TYR A 352 -9.14 18.06 3.80
CA TYR A 352 -10.00 17.31 4.71
C TYR A 352 -11.26 16.78 4.01
N TYR A 353 -11.34 15.47 3.89
CA TYR A 353 -12.48 14.72 3.36
C TYR A 353 -13.48 14.45 4.50
N ARG A 354 -14.47 15.33 4.61
CA ARG A 354 -15.61 15.20 5.52
C ARG A 354 -16.68 14.25 4.96
N LEU A 355 -17.70 13.96 5.78
CA LEU A 355 -18.93 13.35 5.28
C LEU A 355 -19.60 14.29 4.25
N PRO A 356 -20.26 13.73 3.22
CA PRO A 356 -20.95 14.53 2.23
C PRO A 356 -22.12 15.28 2.86
N ALA A 357 -22.18 16.58 2.60
CA ALA A 357 -23.29 17.45 2.90
C ALA A 357 -24.47 17.14 1.98
N HIS A 358 -25.65 17.68 2.32
CA HIS A 358 -26.88 17.44 1.57
C HIS A 358 -26.73 17.63 0.05
N ALA A 359 -26.13 18.75 -0.40
CA ALA A 359 -25.91 19.03 -1.82
C ALA A 359 -25.03 17.98 -2.53
N GLU A 360 -24.01 17.45 -1.85
CA GLU A 360 -23.12 16.41 -2.39
C GLU A 360 -23.83 15.05 -2.45
N ARG A 361 -24.65 14.72 -1.44
CA ARG A 361 -25.49 13.51 -1.47
C ARG A 361 -26.52 13.57 -2.60
N ALA A 362 -27.14 14.73 -2.81
CA ALA A 362 -28.06 14.96 -3.92
C ALA A 362 -27.35 14.85 -5.28
N ALA A 363 -26.13 15.37 -5.41
CA ALA A 363 -25.31 15.20 -6.60
C ALA A 363 -24.96 13.73 -6.85
N TYR A 364 -24.63 12.98 -5.80
CA TYR A 364 -24.36 11.55 -5.89
C TYR A 364 -25.60 10.74 -6.30
N ALA A 365 -26.79 11.10 -5.82
CA ALA A 365 -28.05 10.50 -6.26
C ALA A 365 -28.32 10.77 -7.76
N ARG A 366 -28.09 12.02 -8.22
CA ARG A 366 -28.20 12.37 -9.65
C ARG A 366 -27.21 11.62 -10.54
N TYR A 367 -26.00 11.35 -10.03
CA TYR A 367 -25.04 10.48 -10.72
C TYR A 367 -25.62 9.08 -10.94
N TRP A 368 -26.20 8.47 -9.90
CA TRP A 368 -26.85 7.16 -10.01
C TRP A 368 -28.07 7.18 -10.92
N LYS A 369 -28.89 8.23 -10.88
CA LYS A 369 -29.99 8.44 -11.83
C LYS A 369 -29.47 8.40 -13.26
N THR A 370 -28.48 9.22 -13.61
CA THR A 370 -27.89 9.28 -14.96
C THR A 370 -27.36 7.91 -15.41
N LYS A 371 -26.77 7.15 -14.49
CA LYS A 371 -26.28 5.78 -14.74
C LYS A 371 -27.42 4.80 -15.02
N LEU A 372 -28.56 4.97 -14.34
CA LEU A 372 -29.74 4.12 -14.44
C LEU A 372 -30.71 4.53 -15.55
N ASP A 373 -30.64 5.75 -16.07
CA ASP A 373 -31.46 6.23 -17.20
C ASP A 373 -31.33 5.31 -18.44
N LYS A 374 -30.24 4.55 -18.55
CA LYS A 374 -30.00 3.57 -19.63
C LYS A 374 -30.73 2.22 -19.42
N SER A 375 -31.30 1.98 -18.24
CA SER A 375 -31.92 0.72 -17.85
C SER A 375 -33.45 0.86 -17.77
N PRO A 376 -34.23 0.19 -18.64
CA PRO A 376 -35.70 0.28 -18.61
C PRO A 376 -36.33 -0.44 -17.41
N ARG A 377 -35.51 -1.04 -16.52
CA ARG A 377 -36.00 -1.84 -15.38
C ARG A 377 -36.27 -1.02 -14.12
N VAL A 378 -35.75 0.20 -14.04
CA VAL A 378 -35.81 1.03 -12.83
C VAL A 378 -36.21 2.44 -13.24
N ASP A 379 -37.38 2.87 -12.77
CA ASP A 379 -37.80 4.26 -12.86
C ASP A 379 -37.20 5.06 -11.70
N PHE A 380 -36.48 6.15 -12.02
CA PHE A 380 -35.81 7.02 -11.05
C PHE A 380 -36.33 8.46 -11.21
N PRO A 381 -37.30 8.89 -10.39
CA PRO A 381 -37.84 10.25 -10.42
C PRO A 381 -36.81 11.32 -10.02
N GLU A 382 -36.79 12.48 -10.70
CA GLU A 382 -35.80 13.55 -10.45
C GLU A 382 -35.87 14.11 -9.01
N ASN A 383 -37.09 14.34 -8.53
CA ASN A 383 -37.42 14.77 -7.17
C ASN A 383 -36.97 13.77 -6.08
N ALA A 384 -36.71 12.50 -6.43
CA ALA A 384 -36.20 11.52 -5.48
C ALA A 384 -34.77 11.84 -5.01
N CYS A 385 -33.97 12.56 -5.80
CA CYS A 385 -32.58 12.87 -5.43
C CYS A 385 -32.48 13.72 -4.15
N ASP A 386 -33.36 14.71 -4.00
CA ASP A 386 -33.42 15.59 -2.83
C ASP A 386 -33.92 14.85 -1.57
N PHE A 387 -34.95 14.01 -1.76
CA PHE A 387 -35.44 13.13 -0.71
C PHE A 387 -34.33 12.19 -0.21
N ILE A 388 -33.65 11.47 -1.12
CA ILE A 388 -32.55 10.56 -0.79
C ILE A 388 -31.45 11.31 -0.03
N ALA A 389 -31.08 12.52 -0.47
CA ALA A 389 -30.08 13.34 0.21
C ALA A 389 -30.48 13.72 1.64
N THR A 390 -31.76 13.94 1.89
CA THR A 390 -32.32 14.26 3.20
C THR A 390 -32.27 13.05 4.14
N VAL A 391 -32.73 11.88 3.68
CA VAL A 391 -32.81 10.66 4.52
C VAL A 391 -31.48 9.92 4.69
N THR A 392 -30.43 10.31 3.95
CA THR A 392 -29.09 9.71 4.04
C THR A 392 -28.09 10.56 4.81
N ASP A 393 -28.57 11.40 5.73
CA ASP A 393 -27.68 12.19 6.57
C ASP A 393 -26.74 11.32 7.41
N GLY A 394 -25.47 11.70 7.45
CA GLY A 394 -24.40 10.93 8.09
C GLY A 394 -23.80 9.80 7.23
N PHE A 395 -24.31 9.53 6.02
CA PHE A 395 -23.74 8.49 5.15
C PHE A 395 -22.46 8.98 4.49
N SER A 396 -21.44 8.12 4.39
CA SER A 396 -20.30 8.34 3.49
C SER A 396 -20.67 7.98 2.05
N PHE A 397 -19.86 8.38 1.07
CA PHE A 397 -20.07 7.94 -0.32
C PHE A 397 -20.00 6.42 -0.49
N ALA A 398 -19.23 5.71 0.34
CA ALA A 398 -19.22 4.25 0.35
C ALA A 398 -20.58 3.67 0.80
N TYR A 399 -21.18 4.24 1.86
CA TYR A 399 -22.52 3.83 2.31
C TYR A 399 -23.61 4.18 1.28
N LEU A 400 -23.52 5.35 0.64
CA LEU A 400 -24.43 5.71 -0.45
C LEU A 400 -24.30 4.75 -1.64
N LYS A 401 -23.07 4.36 -2.01
CA LYS A 401 -22.83 3.36 -3.05
C LYS A 401 -23.50 2.03 -2.70
N GLU A 402 -23.30 1.56 -1.48
CA GLU A 402 -23.89 0.32 -0.99
C GLU A 402 -25.43 0.38 -1.01
N LEU A 403 -26.01 1.50 -0.54
CA LEU A 403 -27.44 1.74 -0.59
C LEU A 403 -28.02 1.55 -2.00
N PHE A 404 -27.41 2.17 -3.02
CA PHE A 404 -27.86 2.00 -4.40
C PHE A 404 -27.68 0.56 -4.90
N VAL A 405 -26.54 -0.08 -4.61
CA VAL A 405 -26.27 -1.46 -5.04
C VAL A 405 -27.29 -2.44 -4.44
N VAL A 406 -27.49 -2.40 -3.12
CA VAL A 406 -28.43 -3.29 -2.42
C VAL A 406 -29.86 -3.04 -2.89
N THR A 407 -30.25 -1.78 -3.05
CA THR A 407 -31.57 -1.41 -3.58
C THR A 407 -31.81 -2.04 -4.95
N LEU A 408 -30.86 -1.90 -5.88
CA LEU A 408 -30.99 -2.42 -7.24
C LEU A 408 -31.05 -3.95 -7.27
N LEU A 409 -30.27 -4.63 -6.40
CA LEU A 409 -30.31 -6.08 -6.27
C LEU A 409 -31.65 -6.57 -5.69
N THR A 410 -32.21 -5.86 -4.73
CA THR A 410 -33.54 -6.16 -4.16
C THR A 410 -34.63 -6.01 -5.22
N ILE A 411 -34.62 -4.93 -6.01
CA ILE A 411 -35.55 -4.74 -7.12
C ILE A 411 -35.36 -5.84 -8.17
N ALA A 412 -34.12 -6.20 -8.52
CA ALA A 412 -33.84 -7.27 -9.48
C ALA A 412 -34.34 -8.64 -9.03
N ARG A 413 -34.48 -8.87 -7.71
CA ARG A 413 -35.09 -10.07 -7.11
C ARG A 413 -36.62 -9.99 -6.99
N GLY A 414 -37.24 -8.89 -7.41
CA GLY A 414 -38.69 -8.68 -7.35
C GLY A 414 -39.20 -8.05 -6.05
N GLY A 415 -38.31 -7.52 -5.20
CA GLY A 415 -38.69 -6.80 -3.99
C GLY A 415 -39.37 -5.47 -4.33
N LYS A 416 -40.50 -5.19 -3.67
CA LYS A 416 -41.31 -3.98 -3.90
C LYS A 416 -41.21 -2.92 -2.81
N GLY A 417 -40.53 -3.23 -1.70
CA GLY A 417 -40.42 -2.33 -0.55
C GLY A 417 -41.71 -2.16 0.24
N ASP A 418 -42.66 -3.10 0.10
CA ASP A 418 -43.94 -3.09 0.82
C ASP A 418 -43.87 -3.79 2.20
N GLU A 419 -42.70 -4.31 2.59
CA GLU A 419 -42.51 -4.87 3.92
C GLU A 419 -42.43 -3.75 4.96
N PRO A 420 -43.19 -3.82 6.07
CA PRO A 420 -43.16 -2.79 7.09
C PRO A 420 -41.77 -2.74 7.73
N VAL A 421 -41.24 -1.52 7.89
CA VAL A 421 -40.06 -1.26 8.73
C VAL A 421 -40.50 -1.40 10.19
N THR A 422 -40.78 -2.63 10.64
CA THR A 422 -41.14 -2.91 12.03
C THR A 422 -39.92 -3.29 12.82
N GLU A 423 -39.48 -2.36 13.68
CA GLU A 423 -39.16 -2.66 15.07
C GLU A 423 -39.44 -1.37 15.84
N ALA A 424 -40.61 -1.31 16.50
CA ALA A 424 -40.83 -0.33 17.54
C ALA A 424 -39.72 -0.52 18.57
N VAL A 425 -38.86 0.49 18.73
CA VAL A 425 -37.89 0.51 19.82
C VAL A 425 -38.69 0.58 21.12
N THR A 426 -38.96 -0.56 21.74
CA THR A 426 -39.31 -0.59 23.15
C THR A 426 -38.01 -0.48 23.95
N PRO A 427 -37.97 0.29 25.06
CA PRO A 427 -36.73 0.53 25.81
C PRO A 427 -36.10 -0.70 26.47
N GLU A 428 -36.66 -1.91 26.30
CA GLU A 428 -36.32 -3.09 27.10
C GLU A 428 -35.49 -4.16 26.38
N SER A 429 -35.15 -4.01 25.08
CA SER A 429 -34.37 -5.03 24.36
C SER A 429 -32.86 -4.74 24.26
N VAL A 430 -32.32 -3.77 25.01
CA VAL A 430 -30.87 -3.61 25.15
C VAL A 430 -30.37 -4.57 26.23
N VAL A 431 -29.82 -5.69 25.77
CA VAL A 431 -28.74 -6.49 26.38
C VAL A 431 -28.71 -6.51 27.91
N VAL A 432 -29.12 -7.65 28.47
CA VAL A 432 -28.74 -8.11 29.81
C VAL A 432 -27.21 -8.05 29.91
N VAL A 433 -26.71 -7.08 30.67
CA VAL A 433 -25.32 -7.07 31.14
C VAL A 433 -25.15 -8.33 31.99
N PRO A 434 -24.19 -9.24 31.71
CA PRO A 434 -23.86 -10.28 32.67
C PRO A 434 -23.33 -9.57 33.91
N SER A 435 -24.02 -9.77 35.03
CA SER A 435 -23.53 -9.41 36.35
C SER A 435 -22.12 -9.96 36.49
N VAL A 436 -21.12 -9.07 36.58
CA VAL A 436 -19.75 -9.44 36.96
C VAL A 436 -19.85 -10.13 38.31
N ALA A 437 -19.52 -11.42 38.33
CA ALA A 437 -19.40 -12.20 39.55
C ALA A 437 -18.35 -11.53 40.43
N THR A 438 -18.74 -11.19 41.65
CA THR A 438 -17.78 -10.87 42.71
C THR A 438 -17.10 -12.17 43.11
N GLU A 439 -15.88 -12.38 42.63
CA GLU A 439 -14.97 -13.37 43.21
C GLU A 439 -14.61 -12.92 44.62
N THR A 440 -15.12 -13.65 45.62
CA THR A 440 -14.63 -13.58 46.99
C THR A 440 -13.57 -14.67 47.14
N ASP A 441 -12.30 -14.27 47.15
CA ASP A 441 -11.21 -15.13 47.58
C ASP A 441 -11.33 -15.41 49.08
N ALA A 442 -11.48 -16.69 49.39
CA ALA A 442 -11.27 -17.24 50.71
C ALA A 442 -9.86 -17.84 50.75
N ASP A 443 -8.99 -17.32 51.62
CA ASP A 443 -8.21 -18.16 52.53
C ASP A 443 -7.62 -17.32 53.67
N GLY A 444 -7.66 -17.86 54.88
CA GLY A 444 -7.32 -17.16 56.11
C GLY A 444 -5.90 -17.41 56.59
N THR A 445 -5.42 -16.58 57.51
CA THR A 445 -4.63 -17.07 58.66
C THR A 445 -4.59 -16.05 59.82
N GLU A 446 -4.61 -16.61 61.01
CA GLU A 446 -4.86 -16.04 62.34
C GLU A 446 -3.72 -15.20 62.94
N LYS A 447 -4.10 -14.29 63.86
CA LYS A 447 -3.60 -14.09 65.27
C LYS A 447 -4.13 -12.74 65.79
N ALA A 448 -4.95 -12.61 66.83
CA ALA A 448 -4.92 -13.01 68.26
C ALA A 448 -4.58 -11.83 69.21
N GLY A 449 -5.51 -11.53 70.13
CA GLY A 449 -5.39 -10.73 71.38
C GLY A 449 -5.67 -9.23 71.26
N THR A 450 -6.36 -8.51 72.16
CA THR A 450 -7.11 -8.77 73.41
C THR A 450 -7.75 -7.43 73.85
N GLU A 451 -8.92 -7.50 74.49
CA GLU A 451 -9.51 -6.61 75.52
C GLU A 451 -9.83 -5.12 75.26
N ASP A 452 -11.12 -4.80 75.53
CA ASP A 452 -11.72 -3.67 76.27
C ASP A 452 -11.31 -2.22 75.93
N ASP A 453 -12.26 -1.37 75.53
CA ASP A 453 -13.09 -0.59 76.49
C ASP A 453 -14.01 0.44 75.78
N GLU A 454 -14.98 0.92 76.55
CA GLU A 454 -16.16 1.69 76.20
C GLU A 454 -15.99 3.11 75.56
N ASN A 455 -16.95 3.43 74.68
CA ASN A 455 -17.69 4.69 74.57
C ASN A 455 -16.96 5.99 74.11
N SER A 456 -17.31 6.47 72.90
CA SER A 456 -17.74 7.87 72.71
C SER A 456 -18.39 8.09 71.35
N GLU A 457 -19.49 8.85 71.39
CA GLU A 457 -20.34 9.24 70.27
C GLU A 457 -19.58 10.01 69.17
N SER A 458 -19.85 9.69 67.92
CA SER A 458 -19.96 10.70 66.86
C SER A 458 -20.72 10.16 65.65
N GLN A 459 -21.81 10.84 65.32
CA GLN A 459 -22.62 10.64 64.13
C GLN A 459 -21.75 10.76 62.87
N VAL A 460 -21.71 9.71 62.04
CA VAL A 460 -21.22 9.80 60.66
C VAL A 460 -22.39 9.52 59.73
N GLN A 461 -22.81 10.58 59.03
CA GLN A 461 -23.70 10.52 57.88
C GLN A 461 -23.11 9.57 56.82
N THR A 462 -23.83 8.50 56.51
CA THR A 462 -23.59 7.70 55.32
C THR A 462 -24.04 8.49 54.09
N THR A 463 -23.14 9.26 53.50
CA THR A 463 -23.31 9.75 52.13
C THR A 463 -23.00 8.60 51.17
N GLU A 464 -24.02 8.12 50.46
CA GLU A 464 -23.86 7.30 49.26
C GLU A 464 -23.06 8.11 48.22
N LYS A 465 -21.75 7.84 48.11
CA LYS A 465 -20.95 8.33 46.99
C LYS A 465 -21.17 7.41 45.80
N GLY A 466 -22.02 7.86 44.87
CA GLY A 466 -22.18 7.24 43.56
C GLY A 466 -20.85 7.11 42.84
N LYS A 467 -20.49 5.89 42.42
CA LYS A 467 -19.37 5.63 41.52
C LYS A 467 -19.62 6.37 40.19
N LYS A 468 -18.67 7.23 39.78
CA LYS A 468 -18.68 7.83 38.44
C LYS A 468 -18.58 6.72 37.37
N PRO A 469 -19.38 6.77 36.29
CA PRO A 469 -19.31 5.79 35.21
C PRO A 469 -17.93 5.80 34.54
N SER A 470 -17.46 4.65 34.05
CA SER A 470 -16.18 4.56 33.35
C SER A 470 -16.22 5.35 32.03
N LYS A 471 -15.07 5.84 31.54
CA LYS A 471 -14.97 6.56 30.25
C LYS A 471 -15.60 5.77 29.09
N LYS A 472 -15.47 4.43 29.11
CA LYS A 472 -16.11 3.51 28.15
C LYS A 472 -17.64 3.59 28.22
N ALA A 473 -18.22 3.59 29.42
CA ALA A 473 -19.66 3.64 29.62
C ALA A 473 -20.26 5.00 29.19
N GLU A 474 -19.55 6.10 29.43
CA GLU A 474 -19.96 7.43 28.96
C GLU A 474 -19.91 7.55 27.44
N GLU A 475 -18.85 7.04 26.80
CA GLU A 475 -18.72 7.04 25.34
C GLU A 475 -19.80 6.18 24.67
N LEU A 476 -20.04 4.98 25.20
CA LEU A 476 -21.07 4.06 24.70
C LEU A 476 -22.46 4.68 24.79
N LYS A 477 -22.80 5.30 25.93
CA LYS A 477 -24.08 5.98 26.12
C LYS A 477 -24.26 7.13 25.13
N ARG A 478 -23.20 7.91 24.87
CA ARG A 478 -23.23 9.00 23.89
C ARG A 478 -23.47 8.49 22.46
N LYS A 479 -22.82 7.40 22.06
CA LYS A 479 -23.02 6.82 20.71
C LYS A 479 -24.40 6.18 20.54
N LEU A 480 -24.89 5.46 21.55
CA LEU A 480 -26.24 4.88 21.54
C LEU A 480 -27.31 5.96 21.41
N GLU A 481 -27.17 7.08 22.13
CA GLU A 481 -28.11 8.19 22.02
C GLU A 481 -28.03 8.87 20.65
N ALA A 482 -26.83 9.06 20.10
CA ALA A 482 -26.66 9.59 18.74
C ALA A 482 -27.28 8.68 17.66
N ALA A 483 -27.13 7.37 17.80
CA ALA A 483 -27.75 6.37 16.93
C ALA A 483 -29.29 6.44 17.00
N ARG A 484 -29.85 6.55 18.21
CA ARG A 484 -31.30 6.71 18.41
C ARG A 484 -31.83 7.96 17.72
N ILE A 485 -31.21 9.11 17.97
CA ILE A 485 -31.60 10.40 17.37
C ILE A 485 -31.55 10.33 15.84
N ARG A 486 -30.50 9.71 15.28
CA ARG A 486 -30.34 9.56 13.83
C ARG A 486 -31.48 8.74 13.21
N ARG A 487 -31.84 7.60 13.82
CA ARG A 487 -32.94 6.75 13.34
C ARG A 487 -34.30 7.44 13.45
N GLU A 488 -34.53 8.16 14.56
CA GLU A 488 -35.76 8.93 14.76
C GLU A 488 -35.89 10.05 13.71
N ALA A 489 -34.81 10.76 13.42
CA ALA A 489 -34.79 11.80 12.39
C ALA A 489 -35.18 11.25 11.02
N VAL A 490 -34.63 10.10 10.60
CA VAL A 490 -35.00 9.46 9.33
C VAL A 490 -36.46 8.98 9.31
N ALA A 491 -36.98 8.50 10.45
CA ALA A 491 -38.37 8.08 10.56
C ALA A 491 -39.39 9.20 10.49
N GLN A 492 -39.02 10.41 10.90
CA GLN A 492 -39.87 11.59 10.84
C GLN A 492 -39.94 12.21 9.44
N VAL A 493 -39.07 11.84 8.49
CA VAL A 493 -39.14 12.34 7.12
C VAL A 493 -40.30 11.64 6.40
N GLU A 494 -41.38 12.38 6.15
CA GLU A 494 -42.52 11.91 5.37
C GLU A 494 -42.14 11.73 3.90
N LEU A 495 -42.71 10.67 3.28
CA LEU A 495 -42.50 10.39 1.87
C LEU A 495 -43.40 11.31 1.02
N PRO A 496 -42.84 12.15 0.14
CA PRO A 496 -43.62 13.02 -0.74
C PRO A 496 -44.67 12.25 -1.55
N GLU A 497 -45.87 12.83 -1.74
CA GLU A 497 -47.01 12.18 -2.42
C GLU A 497 -46.66 11.67 -3.82
N ASP A 498 -45.85 12.42 -4.55
CA ASP A 498 -45.36 12.12 -5.89
C ASP A 498 -44.31 10.99 -5.95
N LEU A 499 -43.79 10.55 -4.79
CA LEU A 499 -42.84 9.43 -4.69
C LEU A 499 -43.45 8.18 -4.05
N GLN A 500 -44.70 8.22 -3.59
CA GLN A 500 -45.34 7.11 -2.88
C GLN A 500 -45.47 5.84 -3.72
N ASP A 501 -45.62 5.97 -5.03
CA ASP A 501 -45.74 4.82 -5.93
C ASP A 501 -44.39 4.32 -6.47
N SER A 502 -43.29 5.03 -6.19
CA SER A 502 -41.97 4.65 -6.67
C SER A 502 -41.42 3.46 -5.90
N VAL A 503 -41.36 2.30 -6.56
CA VAL A 503 -40.73 1.08 -6.03
C VAL A 503 -39.28 1.35 -5.60
N LEU A 504 -38.55 2.14 -6.38
CA LEU A 504 -37.17 2.52 -6.06
C LEU A 504 -37.10 3.22 -4.70
N VAL A 505 -37.90 4.27 -4.49
CA VAL A 505 -37.84 5.08 -3.27
C VAL A 505 -38.31 4.29 -2.05
N LYS A 506 -39.32 3.42 -2.19
CA LYS A 506 -39.76 2.50 -1.13
C LYS A 506 -38.63 1.57 -0.68
N VAL A 507 -37.98 0.91 -1.64
CA VAL A 507 -36.87 -0.01 -1.34
C VAL A 507 -35.68 0.76 -0.75
N ILE A 508 -35.32 1.93 -1.29
CA ILE A 508 -34.26 2.77 -0.72
C ILE A 508 -34.55 3.09 0.75
N ARG A 509 -35.77 3.54 1.06
CA ARG A 509 -36.15 3.87 2.44
C ARG A 509 -35.98 2.67 3.36
N GLN A 510 -36.41 1.47 2.95
CA GLN A 510 -36.20 0.24 3.72
C GLN A 510 -34.71 -0.05 3.93
N GLN A 511 -33.89 0.05 2.88
CA GLN A 511 -32.45 -0.25 2.96
C GLN A 511 -31.67 0.76 3.81
N ILE A 512 -32.09 2.04 3.85
CA ILE A 512 -31.48 3.05 4.72
C ILE A 512 -31.57 2.63 6.19
N TYR A 513 -32.73 2.14 6.65
CA TYR A 513 -32.86 1.67 8.03
C TYR A 513 -31.93 0.50 8.35
N THR A 514 -31.82 -0.47 7.43
CA THR A 514 -30.92 -1.61 7.60
C THR A 514 -29.47 -1.15 7.70
N LEU A 515 -29.02 -0.30 6.78
CA LEU A 515 -27.65 0.22 6.78
C LEU A 515 -27.35 1.09 8.01
N LEU A 516 -28.32 1.89 8.48
CA LEU A 516 -28.17 2.64 9.73
C LEU A 516 -28.00 1.71 10.93
N LYS A 517 -28.78 0.63 11.01
CA LYS A 517 -28.64 -0.37 12.08
C LYS A 517 -27.25 -1.01 12.06
N GLU A 518 -26.74 -1.37 10.88
CA GLU A 518 -25.39 -1.92 10.71
C GLU A 518 -24.29 -0.92 11.08
N MET A 519 -24.41 0.35 10.64
CA MET A 519 -23.50 1.44 10.99
C MET A 519 -23.37 1.60 12.50
N ASP A 520 -24.52 1.72 13.18
CA ASP A 520 -24.54 1.92 14.62
C ASP A 520 -23.97 0.71 15.36
N ASN A 521 -24.26 -0.51 14.90
CA ASN A 521 -23.69 -1.74 15.47
C ASN A 521 -22.15 -1.77 15.34
N ASN A 522 -21.61 -1.40 14.17
CA ASN A 522 -20.17 -1.34 13.94
C ASN A 522 -19.48 -0.25 14.78
N GLU A 523 -20.13 0.92 14.95
CA GLU A 523 -19.62 1.99 15.79
C GLU A 523 -19.58 1.60 17.28
N ILE A 524 -20.50 0.74 17.71
CA ILE A 524 -20.60 0.20 19.07
C ILE A 524 -19.54 -0.90 19.28
N SER A 525 -19.43 -1.87 18.37
CA SER A 525 -18.43 -2.95 18.48
C SER A 525 -17.00 -2.41 18.47
N GLY A 526 -16.71 -1.37 17.67
CA GLY A 526 -15.39 -0.73 17.67
C GLY A 526 -15.00 -0.10 19.01
N ILE A 527 -15.96 0.34 19.85
CA ILE A 527 -15.67 0.77 21.23
C ILE A 527 -15.30 -0.44 22.08
N GLU A 528 -16.05 -1.54 21.96
CA GLU A 528 -15.76 -2.75 22.72
C GLU A 528 -14.35 -3.27 22.44
N GLU A 529 -13.92 -3.27 21.17
CA GLU A 529 -12.57 -3.65 20.74
C GLU A 529 -11.51 -2.68 21.29
N ASN A 530 -11.67 -1.36 21.09
CA ASN A 530 -10.70 -0.34 21.53
C ASN A 530 -10.45 -0.34 23.05
N TYR A 531 -11.45 -0.72 23.85
CA TYR A 531 -11.32 -0.85 25.30
C TYR A 531 -11.09 -2.29 25.78
N SER A 532 -11.17 -3.29 24.90
CA SER A 532 -10.74 -4.67 25.22
C SER A 532 -9.23 -4.83 25.09
N SER A 533 -8.58 -3.98 24.28
CA SER A 533 -7.12 -3.92 24.14
C SER A 533 -6.41 -3.08 25.22
N VAL A 534 -7.15 -2.55 26.21
CA VAL A 534 -6.62 -1.73 27.30
C VAL A 534 -7.06 -2.32 28.64
N ASP A 535 -6.52 -3.49 29.01
CA ASP A 535 -6.13 -3.88 30.39
C ASP A 535 -5.82 -5.38 30.49
N THR A 536 -4.54 -5.75 30.36
CA THR A 536 -3.89 -6.81 31.17
C THR A 536 -2.39 -6.48 31.31
N SER A 537 -2.04 -5.27 31.75
CA SER A 537 -0.66 -5.00 32.17
C SER A 537 -0.57 -3.72 33.00
N GLU A 538 -1.04 -3.76 34.24
CA GLU A 538 -0.57 -2.82 35.28
C GLU A 538 -0.95 -3.35 36.67
N ASP A 539 -0.12 -4.24 37.22
CA ASP A 539 0.32 -4.19 38.62
C ASP A 539 1.37 -5.29 38.88
N ASP A 540 2.61 -5.03 38.48
CA ASP A 540 3.78 -5.73 39.02
C ASP A 540 5.03 -4.88 38.77
N ASN A 541 5.10 -3.71 39.42
CA ASN A 541 6.36 -2.99 39.51
C ASN A 541 6.53 -2.33 40.89
N LYS A 542 6.69 -3.17 41.92
CA LYS A 542 7.48 -2.79 43.10
C LYS A 542 8.95 -3.04 42.77
N PRO A 543 9.86 -2.07 42.99
CA PRO A 543 11.27 -2.28 42.74
C PRO A 543 11.85 -3.11 43.90
N THR A 544 11.93 -4.43 43.72
CA THR A 544 12.70 -5.30 44.61
C THR A 544 14.18 -5.20 44.22
N PHE A 545 14.93 -4.35 44.94
CA PHE A 545 16.39 -4.41 44.97
C PHE A 545 16.82 -5.79 45.51
N GLN A 546 17.20 -6.71 44.61
CA GLN A 546 17.93 -7.90 44.99
C GLN A 546 19.43 -7.67 44.80
N VAL A 547 20.10 -7.48 45.94
CA VAL A 547 21.56 -7.50 46.08
C VAL A 547 22.06 -8.92 45.73
N PRO A 548 23.02 -9.10 44.80
CA PRO A 548 23.58 -10.43 44.55
C PRO A 548 24.35 -10.91 45.78
N LYS A 549 23.94 -12.04 46.36
CA LYS A 549 24.76 -12.78 47.33
C LYS A 549 25.97 -13.35 46.59
N ILE A 550 27.10 -12.65 46.67
CA ILE A 550 28.42 -13.17 46.29
C ILE A 550 28.78 -14.26 47.29
N THR A 551 28.75 -15.52 46.85
CA THR A 551 29.33 -16.65 47.59
C THR A 551 30.85 -16.66 47.41
N ARG A 552 31.53 -16.92 48.52
CA ARG A 552 32.98 -16.84 48.72
C ARG A 552 33.69 -18.05 48.09
N THR A 553 33.72 -18.14 46.75
CA THR A 553 34.55 -19.17 46.08
C THR A 553 35.12 -18.83 44.70
N ASP A 554 34.90 -17.64 44.12
CA ASP A 554 35.50 -17.29 42.81
C ASP A 554 36.35 -16.00 42.85
N LEU A 555 37.17 -15.88 43.90
CA LEU A 555 38.21 -14.86 44.04
C LEU A 555 39.57 -15.51 43.79
N GLY A 556 39.86 -15.74 42.52
CA GLY A 556 41.17 -16.18 42.05
C GLY A 556 41.28 -15.96 40.56
N TYR A 557 42.19 -15.07 40.16
CA TYR A 557 42.51 -14.68 38.79
C TYR A 557 41.60 -13.65 38.14
N LEU A 558 41.87 -12.35 38.41
CA LEU A 558 42.01 -11.33 37.36
C LEU A 558 42.28 -9.95 37.99
N PHE A 559 43.51 -9.70 38.45
CA PHE A 559 44.09 -8.36 38.48
C PHE A 559 45.63 -8.42 38.47
N GLY A 560 46.23 -7.71 37.52
CA GLY A 560 47.68 -7.49 37.41
C GLY A 560 48.11 -7.28 35.94
N ARG A 561 47.71 -6.19 35.28
CA ARG A 561 48.47 -4.93 35.08
C ARG A 561 49.91 -5.08 34.51
N ARG A 562 50.07 -4.46 33.33
CA ARG A 562 51.13 -3.53 32.87
C ARG A 562 52.51 -4.02 32.40
N ALA A 563 52.92 -3.35 31.30
CA ALA A 563 54.25 -3.13 30.71
C ALA A 563 54.88 -4.38 30.08
N ILE A 564 55.30 -4.39 28.80
CA ILE A 564 56.14 -3.44 28.05
C ILE A 564 55.66 -3.35 26.60
#